data_AF-A0A9D2TZF4-F1
#
_entry.id   AF-A0A9D2TZF4-F1
#
_cell.length_a   1.000
_cell.length_b   1.000
_cell.length_c   1.000
_cell.angle_alpha   90.00
_cell.angle_beta   90.00
_cell.angle_gamma   90.00
#
_symmetry.space_group_name_H-M   'P 1'
#
loop_
_entity.id
_entity.type
_entity.pdbx_description
1 polymer ?
#
loop_
_entity_poly.entity_id
_entity_poly.type
_entity_poly.pdbx_seq_one_letter_code
_entity_poly.pdbx_strand_id
1 'polypeptide(L)'
;IAYTYANEADMLNVVLFGKTAKQWKDENPTVKGNMRDAATLNQLLVLANLESYNAILINQGKNQKERMELLRQLTVQQLQTLETVSLNNLPKLEEGLNKEAGKSGR
;
A
#
# COMPACT_ATOMS: atom_id res chain seq x y z
N ILE A 1 -18.32 -9.88 9.88
CA ILE A 1 -16.89 -10.04 9.46
C ILE A 1 -16.62 -9.32 8.13
N ALA A 2 -17.34 -9.61 7.04
CA ALA A 2 -17.14 -8.92 5.75
C ALA A 2 -17.26 -7.38 5.81
N TYR A 3 -18.24 -6.87 6.58
CA TYR A 3 -18.41 -5.42 6.78
C TYR A 3 -17.21 -4.75 7.47
N THR A 4 -16.57 -5.45 8.42
CA THR A 4 -15.39 -4.94 9.13
C THR A 4 -14.18 -4.86 8.19
N TYR A 5 -13.93 -5.90 7.39
CA TYR A 5 -12.83 -5.88 6.41
C TYR A 5 -13.05 -4.84 5.30
N ALA A 6 -14.29 -4.68 4.81
CA ALA A 6 -14.62 -3.65 3.84
C ALA A 6 -14.41 -2.24 4.42
N ASN A 7 -14.80 -2.03 5.69
CA ASN A 7 -14.59 -0.76 6.39
C ASN A 7 -13.09 -0.45 6.59
N GLU A 8 -12.28 -1.44 6.99
CA GLU A 8 -10.83 -1.26 7.12
C GLU A 8 -10.15 -0.95 5.78
N ALA A 9 -10.53 -1.66 4.70
CA ALA A 9 -9.99 -1.38 3.37
C ALA A 9 -10.35 0.02 2.88
N ASP A 10 -11.60 0.45 3.06
CA ASP A 10 -12.04 1.80 2.69
C ASP A 10 -11.39 2.88 3.56
N MET A 11 -11.16 2.63 4.86
CA MET A 11 -10.40 3.53 5.71
C MET A 11 -8.98 3.76 5.16
N LEU A 12 -8.28 2.70 4.77
CA LEU A 12 -6.93 2.82 4.18
C LEU A 12 -6.97 3.56 2.83
N ASN A 13 -8.00 3.32 2.03
CA ASN A 13 -8.20 4.05 0.78
C ASN A 13 -8.41 5.56 1.04
N VAL A 14 -9.20 5.91 2.05
CA VAL A 14 -9.42 7.31 2.43
C VAL A 14 -8.13 7.96 2.94
N VAL A 15 -7.34 7.25 3.74
CA VAL A 15 -6.06 7.76 4.25
C VAL A 15 -5.09 8.08 3.12
N LEU A 16 -4.97 7.20 2.11
CA LEU A 16 -4.00 7.36 1.03
C LEU A 16 -4.50 8.22 -0.14
N PHE A 17 -5.74 7.99 -0.57
CA PHE A 17 -6.30 8.57 -1.79
C PHE A 17 -7.35 9.66 -1.53
N GLY A 18 -7.71 9.89 -0.26
CA GLY A 18 -8.70 10.89 0.13
C GLY A 18 -10.14 10.53 -0.20
N LYS A 19 -10.42 9.28 -0.62
CA LYS A 19 -11.76 8.83 -1.01
C LYS A 19 -11.95 7.33 -0.81
N THR A 20 -13.21 6.91 -0.66
CA THR A 20 -13.60 5.49 -0.61
C THR A 20 -13.56 4.86 -1.99
N ALA A 21 -13.58 3.52 -2.05
CA ALA A 21 -13.66 2.80 -3.31
C ALA A 21 -14.91 3.18 -4.12
N LYS A 22 -16.05 3.41 -3.42
CA LYS A 22 -17.29 3.87 -4.05
C LYS A 22 -17.13 5.27 -4.67
N GLN A 23 -16.63 6.23 -3.90
CA GLN A 23 -16.42 7.60 -4.39
C GLN A 23 -15.49 7.63 -5.60
N TRP A 24 -14.40 6.86 -5.56
CA TRP A 24 -13.52 6.73 -6.72
C TRP A 24 -14.25 6.15 -7.93
N LYS A 25 -15.10 5.13 -7.75
CA LYS A 25 -15.84 4.51 -8.86
C LYS A 25 -16.89 5.46 -9.46
N ASP A 26 -17.57 6.22 -8.63
CA ASP A 26 -18.56 7.23 -9.04
C ASP A 26 -17.88 8.34 -9.88
N GLU A 27 -16.65 8.72 -9.54
CA GLU A 27 -15.85 9.69 -10.31
C GLU A 27 -15.20 9.08 -11.58
N ASN A 28 -15.00 7.76 -11.62
CA ASN A 28 -14.33 7.04 -12.70
C ASN A 28 -15.23 5.95 -13.31
N PRO A 29 -16.43 6.31 -13.84
CA PRO A 29 -17.43 5.32 -14.26
C PRO A 29 -16.96 4.46 -15.44
N THR A 30 -16.14 5.03 -16.33
CA THR A 30 -15.66 4.37 -17.56
C THR A 30 -14.32 3.65 -17.39
N VAL A 31 -13.62 3.87 -16.28
CA VAL A 31 -12.33 3.22 -16.01
C VAL A 31 -12.58 1.76 -15.62
N LYS A 32 -11.90 0.83 -16.31
CA LYS A 32 -11.89 -0.59 -15.95
C LYS A 32 -10.95 -0.81 -14.77
N GLY A 33 -11.35 -1.65 -13.82
CA GLY A 33 -10.61 -1.89 -12.58
C GLY A 33 -11.06 -1.00 -11.42
N ASN A 34 -10.19 -0.86 -10.42
CA ASN A 34 -10.40 -0.10 -9.20
C ASN A 34 -9.25 0.91 -8.96
N MET A 35 -9.36 1.69 -7.89
CA MET A 35 -8.41 2.75 -7.57
C MET A 35 -6.97 2.28 -7.35
N ARG A 36 -6.76 1.04 -6.89
CA ARG A 36 -5.42 0.46 -6.71
C ARG A 36 -4.79 0.10 -8.06
N ASP A 37 -5.59 -0.29 -9.05
CA ASP A 37 -5.11 -0.54 -10.43
C ASP A 37 -4.64 0.77 -11.10
N ALA A 38 -5.20 1.90 -10.68
CA ALA A 38 -4.83 3.23 -11.16
C ALA A 38 -3.75 3.93 -10.32
N ALA A 39 -3.27 3.30 -9.24
CA ALA A 39 -2.30 3.90 -8.33
C ALA A 39 -0.87 3.82 -8.88
N THR A 40 -0.03 4.79 -8.51
CA THR A 40 1.41 4.74 -8.81
C THR A 40 2.12 3.68 -7.98
N LEU A 41 3.30 3.23 -8.42
CA LEU A 41 4.12 2.29 -7.64
C LEU A 41 4.40 2.81 -6.21
N ASN A 42 4.68 4.11 -6.07
CA ASN A 42 4.88 4.75 -4.76
C ASN A 42 3.62 4.65 -3.90
N GLN A 43 2.44 4.93 -4.45
CA GLN A 43 1.19 4.81 -3.72
C GLN A 43 0.91 3.36 -3.30
N LEU A 44 1.16 2.39 -4.18
CA LEU A 44 1.02 0.96 -3.84
C LEU A 44 1.98 0.52 -2.73
N LEU A 45 3.22 1.01 -2.75
CA LEU A 45 4.19 0.75 -1.70
C LEU A 45 3.74 1.33 -0.35
N VAL A 46 3.28 2.58 -0.34
CA VAL A 46 2.72 3.20 0.86
C VAL A 46 1.51 2.42 1.35
N LEU A 47 0.60 2.02 0.46
CA LEU A 47 -0.59 1.25 0.82
C LEU A 47 -0.25 -0.07 1.50
N ALA A 48 0.69 -0.84 0.96
CA ALA A 48 1.14 -2.09 1.56
C ALA A 48 1.74 -1.88 2.97
N ASN A 49 2.43 -0.76 3.17
CA ASN A 49 2.94 -0.39 4.48
C ASN A 49 1.82 0.02 5.45
N LEU A 50 0.83 0.78 4.99
CA LEU A 50 -0.35 1.13 5.78
C LEU A 50 -1.14 -0.11 6.22
N GLU A 51 -1.31 -1.10 5.34
CA GLU A 51 -1.97 -2.37 5.66
C GLU A 51 -1.24 -3.11 6.80
N SER A 52 0.09 -3.21 6.69
CA SER A 52 0.93 -3.87 7.71
C SER A 52 0.93 -3.10 9.04
N TYR A 53 1.06 -1.78 8.98
CA TYR A 53 1.08 -0.94 10.18
C TYR A 53 -0.28 -0.90 10.87
N ASN A 54 -1.37 -0.86 10.11
CA ASN A 54 -2.72 -0.91 10.66
C ASN A 54 -2.96 -2.19 11.49
N ALA A 55 -2.46 -3.34 11.02
CA ALA A 55 -2.53 -4.60 11.78
C ALA A 55 -1.80 -4.50 13.14
N ILE A 56 -0.64 -3.85 13.16
CA ILE A 56 0.11 -3.60 14.41
C ILE A 56 -0.70 -2.69 15.35
N LEU A 57 -1.30 -1.62 14.82
CA LEU A 57 -2.08 -0.69 15.64
C LEU A 57 -3.35 -1.34 16.22
N ILE A 58 -3.99 -2.25 15.47
CA ILE A 58 -5.10 -3.08 15.97
C ILE A 58 -4.63 -3.95 17.13
N ASN A 59 -3.47 -4.61 17.01
CA ASN A 59 -2.91 -5.43 18.08
C ASN A 59 -2.53 -4.62 19.32
N GLN A 60 -2.21 -3.34 19.16
CA GLN A 60 -1.98 -2.40 20.26
C GLN A 60 -3.28 -1.87 20.90
N GLY A 61 -4.45 -2.31 20.43
CA GLY A 61 -5.75 -1.90 20.97
C GLY A 61 -6.18 -0.49 20.57
N LYS A 62 -5.54 0.12 19.56
CA LYS A 62 -5.92 1.47 19.11
C LYS A 62 -7.25 1.46 18.40
N ASN A 63 -8.10 2.43 18.74
CA ASN A 63 -9.39 2.58 18.08
C ASN A 63 -9.21 3.12 16.64
N GLN A 64 -10.24 3.01 15.81
CA GLN A 64 -10.16 3.38 14.39
C GLN A 64 -9.76 4.85 14.17
N LYS A 65 -10.23 5.77 15.01
CA LYS A 65 -9.91 7.20 14.90
C LYS A 65 -8.41 7.45 15.14
N GLU A 66 -7.87 6.90 16.22
CA GLU A 66 -6.44 6.99 16.53
C GLU A 66 -5.59 6.39 15.40
N ARG A 67 -6.03 5.25 14.84
CA ARG A 67 -5.35 4.60 13.72
C ARG A 67 -5.35 5.49 12.49
N MET A 68 -6.48 6.09 12.12
CA MET A 68 -6.55 7.01 10.97
C MET A 68 -5.60 8.20 11.12
N GLU A 69 -5.49 8.79 12.31
CA GLU A 69 -4.60 9.91 12.57
C GLU A 69 -3.12 9.51 12.38
N LEU A 70 -2.71 8.37 12.95
CA LEU A 70 -1.35 7.84 12.82
C LEU A 70 -1.02 7.42 11.38
N LEU A 71 -1.94 6.72 10.72
CA LEU A 71 -1.78 6.28 9.34
C LEU A 71 -1.67 7.48 8.40
N ARG A 72 -2.47 8.54 8.60
CA ARG A 72 -2.38 9.77 7.81
C ARG A 72 -1.03 10.48 7.98
N GLN A 73 -0.53 10.57 9.22
CA GLN A 73 0.80 11.14 9.47
C GLN A 73 1.88 10.33 8.73
N LEU A 74 1.81 9.00 8.82
CA LEU A 74 2.74 8.09 8.15
C LEU A 74 2.68 8.22 6.62
N THR A 75 1.48 8.30 6.04
CA THR A 75 1.27 8.50 4.60
C THR A 75 1.94 9.78 4.10
N VAL A 76 1.73 10.90 4.79
CA VAL A 76 2.33 12.19 4.40
C VAL A 76 3.85 12.08 4.40
N GLN A 77 4.44 11.52 5.46
CA GLN A 77 5.88 11.34 5.57
C GLN A 77 6.45 10.45 4.45
N GLN A 78 5.79 9.32 4.15
CA GLN A 78 6.29 8.41 3.12
C GLN A 78 6.15 8.97 1.71
N LEU A 79 5.04 9.63 1.37
CA LEU A 79 4.88 10.24 0.05
C LEU A 79 5.92 11.34 -0.18
N GLN A 80 6.18 12.19 0.82
CA GLN A 80 7.24 13.21 0.76
C GLN A 80 8.64 12.58 0.59
N THR A 81 8.89 11.47 1.30
CA THR A 81 10.17 10.76 1.20
C THR A 81 10.34 10.12 -0.18
N LEU A 82 9.29 9.50 -0.72
CA LEU A 82 9.32 8.82 -2.01
C LEU A 82 9.31 9.79 -3.21
N GLU A 83 8.84 11.02 -3.02
CA GLU A 83 8.96 12.09 -4.01
C GLU A 83 10.40 12.62 -4.09
N THR A 84 11.11 12.65 -2.95
CA THR A 84 12.51 13.11 -2.91
C THR A 84 13.52 12.02 -3.28
N VAL A 85 13.17 10.75 -3.08
CA VAL A 85 14.01 9.59 -3.45
C VAL A 85 13.69 9.13 -4.87
N SER A 86 14.65 9.23 -5.78
CA SER A 86 14.53 8.58 -7.09
C SER A 86 14.61 7.06 -6.90
N LEU A 87 13.49 6.35 -7.08
CA LEU A 87 13.43 4.88 -6.98
C LEU A 87 14.40 4.15 -7.93
N ASN A 88 14.93 4.85 -8.94
CA ASN A 88 15.94 4.34 -9.85
C ASN A 88 17.25 3.93 -9.15
N ASN A 89 17.46 4.38 -7.91
CA ASN A 89 18.65 4.08 -7.10
C ASN A 89 18.45 2.88 -6.15
N LEU A 90 17.28 2.23 -6.15
CA LEU A 90 17.10 1.01 -5.38
C LEU A 90 17.98 -0.10 -6.00
N PRO A 91 18.69 -0.89 -5.19
CA PRO A 91 19.39 -2.05 -5.68
C PRO A 91 18.39 -2.91 -6.46
N LYS A 92 18.63 -3.09 -7.76
CA LYS A 92 17.91 -4.09 -8.51
C LYS A 92 18.18 -5.41 -7.79
N LEU A 93 17.13 -6.14 -7.43
CA LEU A 93 17.27 -7.50 -6.94
C LEU A 93 17.84 -8.30 -8.13
N GLU A 94 19.17 -8.39 -8.22
CA GLU A 94 19.81 -9.22 -9.23
C GLU A 94 19.33 -10.67 -9.03
N GLU A 95 18.88 -11.27 -10.12
CA GLU A 95 18.31 -12.62 -10.20
C GLU A 95 19.32 -13.68 -9.73
N GLY A 96 19.40 -13.88 -8.42
CA GLY A 96 20.22 -14.90 -7.77
C GLY A 96 19.62 -16.32 -7.80
N LEU A 97 18.61 -16.59 -8.62
CA LEU A 97 17.94 -17.91 -8.67
C LEU A 97 18.54 -18.89 -9.70
N ASN A 98 19.53 -18.49 -10.50
CA ASN A 98 20.04 -19.32 -11.62
C ASN A 98 21.45 -19.92 -11.46
N LYS A 99 22.03 -19.99 -10.25
CA LYS A 99 23.41 -20.53 -10.07
C LYS A 99 23.56 -21.90 -9.40
N GLU A 100 22.49 -22.59 -9.03
CA GLU A 100 22.60 -23.94 -8.41
C GLU A 100 22.15 -25.12 -9.28
N ALA A 101 21.87 -24.93 -10.58
CA ALA A 101 21.56 -26.04 -11.49
C ALA A 101 22.78 -26.65 -12.21
N GLY A 102 24.01 -26.22 -11.88
CA GLY A 102 25.23 -26.56 -12.64
C GLY A 102 26.26 -27.45 -11.94
N LYS A 103 26.04 -27.91 -10.71
CA LYS A 103 26.99 -28.78 -9.99
C LYS A 103 26.43 -30.18 -9.75
N SER A 104 26.12 -30.88 -10.83
CA SER A 104 26.09 -32.34 -10.83
C SER A 104 26.30 -32.83 -12.25
N GLY A 105 27.52 -33.28 -12.56
CA GLY A 105 27.81 -33.84 -13.88
C GLY A 105 29.26 -33.70 -14.33
N ARG A 106 30.16 -34.40 -13.64
CA ARG A 106 31.37 -35.12 -14.09
C ARG A 106 32.53 -34.96 -13.12
#